data_AF-A0A2T4VNN0-F1
#
_entry.id   AF-A0A2T4VNN0-F1
#
_cell.length_a   1.000
_cell.length_b   1.000
_cell.length_c   1.000
_cell.angle_alpha   90.00
_cell.angle_beta   90.00
_cell.angle_gamma   90.00
#
_symmetry.space_group_name_H-M   'P 1'
#
loop_
_entity.id
_entity.type
_entity.pdbx_description
1 polymer ?
#
loop_
_entity_poly.entity_id
_entity_poly.type
_entity_poly.pdbx_seq_one_letter_code
_entity_poly.pdbx_strand_id
1 'polypeptide(L)'
;MLSPLSRVLILALLGLSALLGFLFWHKQNVRRSRGGRISPPKLAWLFYAIFLWFLLCPLVALDSAVSPHLRVVLGGFGACMWMRGVAELYMLYVSHNWRPPYGIGHDVLCILLVLGGLSWFQLHRDGPLSRMDAWALSLVALVLVSLFVEVLYATLFFQAVEGHTTGEEGIWFADEEQARFRRINRITLACNIPLYASLGGLIAMALGLGAP
;
A
#
# COMPACT_ATOMS: atom_id res chain seq x y z
N MET A 1 -22.93 -3.10 -4.86
CA MET A 1 -22.21 -1.98 -4.19
C MET A 1 -21.80 -2.44 -2.80
N LEU A 2 -20.80 -1.81 -2.17
CA LEU A 2 -20.44 -2.14 -0.78
C LEU A 2 -21.57 -1.79 0.19
N SER A 3 -21.57 -2.40 1.38
CA SER A 3 -22.53 -2.08 2.43
C SER A 3 -22.47 -0.59 2.84
N PRO A 4 -23.57 0.00 3.33
CA PRO A 4 -23.57 1.39 3.78
C PRO A 4 -22.50 1.67 4.86
N LEU A 5 -22.30 0.73 5.77
CA LEU A 5 -21.27 0.83 6.81
C LEU A 5 -19.87 0.92 6.20
N SER A 6 -19.51 0.02 5.28
CA SER A 6 -18.19 0.05 4.63
C SER A 6 -17.95 1.34 3.87
N ARG A 7 -18.96 1.92 3.22
CA ARG A 7 -18.83 3.22 2.52
C ARG A 7 -18.48 4.36 3.48
N VAL A 8 -19.15 4.43 4.63
CA VAL A 8 -18.86 5.42 5.67
C VAL A 8 -17.44 5.21 6.22
N LEU A 9 -17.07 3.95 6.48
CA LEU A 9 -15.75 3.61 6.98
C LEU A 9 -14.64 3.95 5.98
N ILE A 10 -14.84 3.77 4.68
CA ILE A 10 -13.87 4.19 3.65
C ILE A 10 -13.56 5.68 3.77
N LEU A 11 -14.60 6.52 3.88
CA LEU A 11 -14.42 7.97 3.99
C LEU A 11 -13.77 8.37 5.32
N ALA A 12 -14.18 7.74 6.42
CA ALA A 12 -13.61 7.99 7.74
C ALA A 12 -12.12 7.60 7.80
N LEU A 13 -11.77 6.43 7.27
CA LEU A 13 -10.40 5.93 7.21
C LEU A 13 -9.54 6.78 6.29
N LEU A 14 -10.08 7.25 5.15
CA LEU A 14 -9.37 8.16 4.25
C LEU A 14 -9.03 9.49 4.95
N GLY A 15 -10.01 10.07 5.66
CA GLY A 15 -9.80 11.28 6.46
C GLY A 15 -8.78 11.08 7.59
N LEU A 16 -8.87 9.95 8.29
CA LEU A 16 -7.93 9.60 9.36
C LEU A 16 -6.50 9.42 8.81
N SER A 17 -6.34 8.68 7.70
CA SER A 17 -5.05 8.53 7.05
C SER A 17 -4.47 9.88 6.62
N ALA A 18 -5.31 10.83 6.19
CA ALA A 18 -4.84 12.13 5.69
C ALA A 18 -4.30 12.97 6.84
N LEU A 19 -5.03 12.97 7.96
CA LEU A 19 -4.59 13.60 9.20
C LEU A 19 -3.27 12.99 9.70
N LEU A 20 -3.18 11.66 9.79
CA LEU A 20 -1.98 10.97 10.25
C LEU A 20 -0.79 11.21 9.31
N GLY A 21 -1.02 11.22 8.00
CA GLY A 21 0.00 11.53 7.00
C GLY A 21 0.55 12.95 7.14
N PHE A 22 -0.32 13.94 7.41
CA PHE A 22 0.10 15.31 7.69
C PHE A 22 0.94 15.41 8.98
N LEU A 23 0.47 14.79 10.07
CA LEU A 23 1.20 14.76 11.33
C LEU A 23 2.57 14.08 11.19
N PHE A 24 2.63 13.00 10.43
CA PHE A 24 3.86 12.28 10.12
C PHE A 24 4.83 13.16 9.32
N TRP A 25 4.36 13.81 8.25
CA TRP A 25 5.17 14.74 7.46
C TRP A 25 5.75 15.86 8.32
N HIS A 26 4.92 16.47 9.19
CA HIS A 26 5.38 17.52 10.08
C HIS A 26 6.46 17.01 11.04
N LYS A 27 6.24 15.85 11.66
CA LYS A 27 7.24 15.21 12.54
C LYS A 27 8.55 14.90 11.81
N GLN A 28 8.47 14.43 10.57
CA GLN A 28 9.65 14.00 9.83
C GLN A 28 10.47 15.17 9.29
N ASN A 29 9.81 16.17 8.70
CA ASN A 29 10.47 17.25 7.99
C ASN A 29 10.73 18.49 8.84
N VAL A 30 9.90 18.76 9.85
CA VAL A 30 10.09 19.93 10.74
C VAL A 30 10.87 19.54 11.99
N ARG A 31 10.52 18.41 12.62
CA ARG A 31 11.16 17.97 13.88
C ARG A 31 12.41 17.10 13.66
N ARG A 32 12.83 16.87 12.41
CA ARG A 32 14.03 16.10 12.02
C ARG A 32 14.13 14.76 12.74
N SER A 33 13.06 13.99 12.69
CA SER A 33 13.00 12.67 13.32
C SER A 33 13.89 11.66 12.61
N ARG A 34 14.15 10.53 13.28
CA ARG A 34 14.99 9.43 12.79
C ARG A 34 14.51 8.89 11.45
N GLY A 35 15.45 8.46 10.60
CA GLY A 35 15.18 7.99 9.24
C GLY A 35 15.38 9.03 8.14
N GLY A 36 15.59 10.31 8.49
CA GLY A 36 15.84 11.40 7.55
C GLY A 36 14.57 12.05 6.98
N ARG A 37 14.71 13.11 6.19
CA ARG A 37 13.57 13.83 5.60
C ARG A 37 12.86 12.99 4.54
N ILE A 38 11.54 13.14 4.43
CA ILE A 38 10.72 12.46 3.43
C ILE A 38 10.27 13.43 2.34
N SER A 39 10.50 13.06 1.08
CA SER A 39 10.01 13.81 -0.08
C SER A 39 8.48 13.70 -0.23
N PRO A 40 7.81 14.70 -0.84
CA PRO A 40 6.36 14.63 -1.08
C PRO A 40 5.91 13.41 -1.90
N PRO A 41 6.60 12.97 -2.97
CA PRO A 41 6.22 11.75 -3.69
C PRO A 41 6.29 10.49 -2.82
N LYS A 42 7.28 10.39 -1.92
CA LYS A 42 7.40 9.26 -0.99
C LYS A 42 6.34 9.30 0.11
N LEU A 43 5.99 10.47 0.60
CA LEU A 43 4.88 10.62 1.54
C LEU A 43 3.56 10.20 0.90
N ALA A 44 3.28 10.64 -0.33
CA ALA A 44 2.10 10.23 -1.08
C ALA A 44 2.07 8.71 -1.27
N TRP A 45 3.19 8.11 -1.66
CA TRP A 45 3.29 6.66 -1.76
C TRP A 45 3.00 5.94 -0.42
N LEU A 46 3.60 6.40 0.68
CA LEU A 46 3.37 5.84 2.01
C LEU A 46 1.89 5.92 2.41
N PHE A 47 1.26 7.07 2.19
CA PHE A 47 -0.17 7.24 2.41
C PHE A 47 -0.99 6.26 1.58
N TYR A 48 -0.68 6.14 0.28
CA TYR A 48 -1.36 5.23 -0.62
C TYR A 48 -1.27 3.78 -0.13
N ALA A 49 -0.06 3.32 0.21
CA ALA A 49 0.20 1.98 0.70
C ALA A 49 -0.53 1.71 2.03
N ILE A 50 -0.45 2.63 3.00
CA ILE A 50 -1.17 2.49 4.27
C ILE A 50 -2.68 2.38 4.02
N PHE A 51 -3.25 3.30 3.26
CA PHE A 51 -4.68 3.32 3.03
C PHE A 51 -5.16 2.11 2.24
N LEU A 52 -4.54 1.79 1.10
CA LEU A 52 -4.96 0.65 0.28
C LEU A 52 -4.72 -0.68 0.99
N TRP A 53 -3.51 -0.91 1.50
CA TRP A 53 -3.09 -2.23 1.96
C TRP A 53 -3.53 -2.55 3.37
N PHE A 54 -3.41 -1.61 4.31
CA PHE A 54 -3.70 -1.85 5.73
C PHE A 54 -5.15 -1.57 6.10
N LEU A 55 -5.84 -0.73 5.33
CA LEU A 55 -7.19 -0.26 5.68
C LEU A 55 -8.24 -0.75 4.68
N LEU A 56 -8.11 -0.39 3.40
CA LEU A 56 -9.13 -0.69 2.40
C LEU A 56 -9.25 -2.19 2.11
N CYS A 57 -8.13 -2.91 1.91
CA CYS A 57 -8.17 -4.35 1.63
C CYS A 57 -8.82 -5.16 2.77
N PRO A 58 -8.42 -4.98 4.05
CA PRO A 58 -9.11 -5.64 5.17
C PRO A 58 -10.59 -5.25 5.29
N LEU A 59 -10.93 -3.97 5.10
CA LEU A 59 -12.32 -3.52 5.16
C LEU A 59 -13.19 -4.21 4.09
N VAL A 60 -12.69 -4.28 2.85
CA VAL A 60 -13.40 -4.94 1.75
C VAL A 60 -13.49 -6.46 1.99
N ALA A 61 -12.48 -7.07 2.60
CA ALA A 61 -12.51 -8.48 2.98
C ALA A 61 -13.58 -8.80 4.06
N LEU A 62 -13.98 -7.81 4.85
CA LEU A 62 -15.01 -7.96 5.88
C LEU A 62 -16.43 -7.67 5.35
N ASP A 63 -16.57 -7.09 4.16
CA ASP A 63 -17.87 -6.74 3.60
C ASP A 63 -18.57 -7.97 2.98
N SER A 64 -19.81 -8.23 3.41
CA SER A 64 -20.60 -9.38 2.95
C SER A 64 -21.05 -9.27 1.49
N ALA A 65 -20.97 -8.09 0.86
CA ALA A 65 -21.28 -7.91 -0.55
C ALA A 65 -20.21 -8.51 -1.47
N VAL A 66 -19.00 -8.76 -0.97
CA VAL A 66 -17.87 -9.30 -1.74
C VAL A 66 -17.89 -10.82 -1.70
N SER A 67 -17.59 -11.47 -2.83
CA SER A 67 -17.51 -12.94 -2.90
C SER A 67 -16.58 -13.51 -1.81
N PRO A 68 -16.99 -14.59 -1.11
CA PRO A 68 -16.18 -15.21 -0.06
C PRO A 68 -14.75 -15.53 -0.48
N HIS A 69 -14.54 -15.96 -1.72
CA HIS A 69 -13.22 -16.27 -2.25
C HIS A 69 -12.34 -15.02 -2.38
N LEU A 70 -12.89 -13.91 -2.92
CA LEU A 70 -12.14 -12.66 -3.03
C LEU A 70 -11.89 -12.00 -1.67
N ARG A 71 -12.80 -12.21 -0.70
CA ARG A 71 -12.58 -11.82 0.71
C ARG A 71 -11.38 -12.55 1.31
N VAL A 72 -11.20 -13.84 1.02
CA VAL A 72 -10.02 -14.59 1.46
C VAL A 72 -8.74 -14.03 0.84
N VAL A 73 -8.75 -13.68 -0.46
CA VAL A 73 -7.57 -13.10 -1.13
C VAL A 73 -7.19 -11.75 -0.51
N LEU A 74 -8.14 -10.82 -0.42
CA LEU A 74 -7.91 -9.47 0.12
C LEU A 74 -7.58 -9.50 1.62
N GLY A 75 -8.25 -10.38 2.38
CA GLY A 75 -8.02 -10.56 3.80
C GLY A 75 -6.66 -11.19 4.10
N GLY A 76 -6.26 -12.22 3.34
CA GLY A 76 -4.95 -12.85 3.44
C GLY A 76 -3.83 -11.86 3.10
N PHE A 77 -3.99 -11.11 2.02
CA PHE A 77 -3.06 -10.01 1.68
C PHE A 77 -2.97 -8.98 2.82
N GLY A 78 -4.12 -8.47 3.29
CA GLY A 78 -4.17 -7.48 4.37
C GLY A 78 -3.51 -7.98 5.66
N ALA A 79 -3.74 -9.24 6.02
CA ALA A 79 -3.11 -9.87 7.18
C ALA A 79 -1.57 -9.93 7.02
N CYS A 80 -1.07 -10.33 5.85
CA CYS A 80 0.37 -10.29 5.56
C CYS A 80 0.94 -8.88 5.69
N MET A 81 0.24 -7.86 5.19
CA MET A 81 0.70 -6.47 5.30
C MET A 81 0.73 -5.97 6.74
N TRP A 82 -0.26 -6.32 7.57
CA TRP A 82 -0.23 -6.01 9.01
C TRP A 82 0.93 -6.71 9.72
N MET A 83 1.20 -7.99 9.42
CA MET A 83 2.35 -8.70 9.96
C MET A 83 3.68 -8.02 9.57
N ARG A 84 3.83 -7.61 8.30
CA ARG A 84 4.98 -6.81 7.84
C ARG A 84 5.09 -5.51 8.60
N GLY A 85 3.99 -4.75 8.74
CA GLY A 85 4.00 -3.48 9.44
C GLY A 85 4.50 -3.61 10.88
N VAL A 86 4.02 -4.62 11.62
CA VAL A 86 4.50 -4.89 12.99
C VAL A 86 5.98 -5.25 13.00
N ALA A 87 6.42 -6.14 12.11
CA ALA A 87 7.81 -6.57 12.03
C ALA A 87 8.75 -5.42 11.65
N GLU A 88 8.39 -4.60 10.65
CA GLU A 88 9.20 -3.46 10.21
C GLU A 88 9.25 -2.36 11.27
N LEU A 89 8.14 -2.06 11.96
CA LEU A 89 8.17 -1.11 13.07
C LEU A 89 9.12 -1.56 14.18
N TYR A 90 9.12 -2.85 14.51
CA TYR A 90 10.07 -3.41 15.47
C TYR A 90 11.52 -3.29 14.95
N MET A 91 11.77 -3.62 13.68
CA MET A 91 13.11 -3.53 13.09
C MET A 91 13.64 -2.10 12.95
N LEU A 92 12.76 -1.12 12.75
CA LEU A 92 13.12 0.28 12.62
C LEU A 92 13.37 0.93 13.98
N TYR A 93 12.52 0.67 14.98
CA TYR A 93 12.52 1.42 16.23
C TYR A 93 13.08 0.66 17.45
N VAL A 94 13.21 -0.67 17.36
CA VAL A 94 13.69 -1.50 18.48
C VAL A 94 15.02 -2.15 18.14
N SER A 95 15.09 -2.98 17.10
CA SER A 95 16.32 -3.72 16.76
C SER A 95 17.25 -3.01 15.79
N HIS A 96 16.82 -1.92 15.16
CA HIS A 96 17.63 -1.05 14.29
C HIS A 96 18.37 -1.78 13.15
N ASN A 97 17.80 -2.88 12.69
CA ASN A 97 18.40 -3.80 11.73
C ASN A 97 17.59 -3.92 10.44
N TRP A 98 16.59 -3.05 10.25
CA TRP A 98 15.78 -3.03 9.02
C TRP A 98 16.67 -2.81 7.78
N ARG A 99 16.39 -3.58 6.73
CA ARG A 99 17.06 -3.44 5.43
C ARG A 99 16.03 -3.63 4.30
N PRO A 100 16.14 -2.88 3.19
CA PRO A 100 15.21 -2.98 2.07
C PRO A 100 14.96 -4.39 1.49
N PRO A 101 15.96 -5.30 1.42
CA PRO A 101 15.72 -6.66 0.93
C PRO A 101 14.64 -7.45 1.70
N TYR A 102 14.43 -7.14 2.99
CA TYR A 102 13.33 -7.74 3.76
C TYR A 102 11.97 -7.35 3.16
N GLY A 103 11.76 -6.04 2.93
CA GLY A 103 10.53 -5.53 2.32
C GLY A 103 10.31 -6.10 0.93
N ILE A 104 11.36 -6.11 0.09
CA ILE A 104 11.32 -6.68 -1.26
C ILE A 104 10.90 -8.16 -1.22
N GLY A 105 11.51 -8.96 -0.35
CA GLY A 105 11.17 -10.38 -0.21
C GLY A 105 9.72 -10.58 0.23
N HIS A 106 9.23 -9.77 1.15
CA HIS A 106 7.84 -9.81 1.59
C HIS A 106 6.86 -9.43 0.47
N ASP A 107 7.18 -8.42 -0.35
CA ASP A 107 6.33 -8.01 -1.46
C ASP A 107 6.27 -9.07 -2.56
N VAL A 108 7.38 -9.75 -2.85
CA VAL A 108 7.39 -10.92 -3.75
C VAL A 108 6.49 -12.03 -3.20
N LEU A 109 6.56 -12.32 -1.89
CA LEU A 109 5.65 -13.28 -1.26
C LEU A 109 4.18 -12.86 -1.38
N CYS A 110 3.87 -11.57 -1.19
CA CYS A 110 2.52 -11.04 -1.36
C CYS A 110 2.03 -11.16 -2.81
N ILE A 111 2.89 -10.92 -3.80
CA ILE A 111 2.57 -11.12 -5.21
C ILE A 111 2.19 -12.58 -5.45
N LEU A 112 2.98 -13.53 -4.96
CA LEU A 112 2.69 -14.96 -5.07
C LEU A 112 1.37 -15.33 -4.37
N LEU A 113 1.13 -14.80 -3.18
CA LEU A 113 -0.11 -15.02 -2.43
C LEU A 113 -1.33 -14.52 -3.22
N VAL A 114 -1.27 -13.31 -3.77
CA VAL A 114 -2.38 -12.71 -4.51
C VAL A 114 -2.61 -13.46 -5.83
N LEU A 115 -1.55 -13.81 -6.57
CA LEU A 115 -1.67 -14.60 -7.82
C LEU A 115 -2.19 -16.02 -7.56
N GLY A 116 -1.75 -16.66 -6.48
CA GLY A 116 -2.27 -17.95 -6.03
C GLY A 116 -3.74 -17.86 -5.64
N GLY A 117 -4.12 -16.81 -4.91
CA GLY A 117 -5.50 -16.51 -4.53
C GLY A 117 -6.42 -16.25 -5.73
N LEU A 118 -5.94 -15.53 -6.75
CA LEU A 118 -6.67 -15.32 -8.00
C LEU A 118 -6.86 -16.62 -8.78
N SER A 119 -5.82 -17.45 -8.85
CA SER A 119 -5.91 -18.78 -9.47
C SER A 119 -6.94 -19.66 -8.75
N TRP A 120 -6.90 -19.66 -7.41
CA TRP A 120 -7.87 -20.37 -6.58
C TRP A 120 -9.30 -19.89 -6.81
N PHE A 121 -9.52 -18.56 -6.84
CA PHE A 121 -10.81 -17.96 -7.15
C PHE A 121 -11.35 -18.40 -8.52
N GLN A 122 -10.51 -18.42 -9.56
CA GLN A 122 -10.93 -18.85 -10.89
C GLN A 122 -11.37 -20.31 -10.95
N LEU A 123 -10.73 -21.19 -10.16
CA LEU A 123 -11.06 -22.61 -10.09
C LEU A 123 -12.33 -22.92 -9.30
N HIS A 124 -12.68 -22.07 -8.32
CA HIS A 124 -13.77 -22.32 -7.37
C HIS A 124 -14.95 -21.34 -7.51
N ARG A 125 -14.94 -20.45 -8.51
CA ARG A 125 -16.07 -19.53 -8.70
C ARG A 125 -17.30 -20.25 -9.21
N ASP A 126 -18.41 -20.04 -8.52
CA ASP A 126 -19.72 -20.56 -8.93
C ASP A 126 -20.38 -19.59 -9.92
N GLY A 127 -20.05 -19.75 -11.21
CA GLY A 127 -20.75 -19.05 -12.30
C GLY A 127 -20.09 -17.75 -12.80
N PRO A 128 -20.85 -16.92 -13.55
CA PRO A 128 -20.31 -15.71 -14.18
C PRO A 128 -19.98 -14.62 -13.15
N LEU A 129 -19.03 -13.75 -13.50
CA LEU A 129 -18.61 -12.64 -12.62
C LEU A 129 -19.76 -11.66 -12.41
N SER A 130 -20.11 -11.41 -11.15
CA SER A 130 -21.00 -10.31 -10.80
C SER A 130 -20.29 -8.97 -11.00
N ARG A 131 -21.06 -7.87 -11.02
CA ARG A 131 -20.48 -6.51 -11.04
C ARG A 131 -19.58 -6.25 -9.83
N MET A 132 -19.91 -6.84 -8.68
CA MET A 132 -19.10 -6.69 -7.47
C MET A 132 -17.78 -7.48 -7.57
N ASP A 133 -17.83 -8.68 -8.16
CA ASP A 133 -16.61 -9.46 -8.40
C ASP A 133 -15.68 -8.74 -9.37
N ALA A 134 -16.21 -8.15 -10.45
CA ALA A 134 -15.42 -7.36 -11.39
C ALA A 134 -14.74 -6.15 -10.72
N TRP A 135 -15.47 -5.45 -9.83
CA TRP A 135 -14.92 -4.35 -9.04
C TRP A 135 -13.82 -4.82 -8.08
N ALA A 136 -14.08 -5.90 -7.33
CA ALA A 136 -13.12 -6.46 -6.37
C ALA A 136 -11.87 -7.02 -7.07
N LEU A 137 -12.02 -7.65 -8.24
CA LEU A 137 -10.89 -8.08 -9.08
C LEU A 137 -10.07 -6.89 -9.58
N SER A 138 -10.71 -5.76 -9.90
CA SER A 138 -10.01 -4.53 -10.29
C SER A 138 -9.23 -3.94 -9.12
N LEU A 139 -9.76 -4.03 -7.89
CA LEU A 139 -9.02 -3.69 -6.67
C LEU A 139 -7.82 -4.63 -6.45
N VAL A 140 -7.99 -5.94 -6.63
CA VAL A 140 -6.89 -6.92 -6.52
C VAL A 140 -5.83 -6.67 -7.60
N ALA A 141 -6.21 -6.33 -8.83
CA ALA A 141 -5.28 -5.95 -9.89
C ALA A 141 -4.49 -4.69 -9.50
N LEU A 142 -5.15 -3.69 -8.91
CA LEU A 142 -4.49 -2.49 -8.40
C LEU A 142 -3.50 -2.81 -7.26
N VAL A 143 -3.84 -3.75 -6.38
CA VAL A 143 -2.92 -4.28 -5.36
C VAL A 143 -1.68 -4.90 -6.01
N LEU A 144 -1.85 -5.77 -7.00
CA LEU A 144 -0.71 -6.37 -7.71
C LEU A 144 0.19 -5.32 -8.35
N VAL A 145 -0.38 -4.37 -9.09
CA VAL A 145 0.40 -3.28 -9.70
C VAL A 145 1.16 -2.49 -8.63
N SER A 146 0.50 -2.18 -7.50
CA SER A 146 1.15 -1.45 -6.40
C SER A 146 2.31 -2.24 -5.76
N LEU A 147 2.22 -3.58 -5.66
CA LEU A 147 3.31 -4.41 -5.15
C LEU A 147 4.54 -4.41 -6.09
N PHE A 148 4.33 -4.49 -7.40
CA PHE A 148 5.44 -4.36 -8.35
C PHE A 148 6.10 -2.98 -8.28
N VAL A 149 5.29 -1.93 -8.09
CA VAL A 149 5.78 -0.55 -7.91
C VAL A 149 6.58 -0.43 -6.61
N GLU A 150 6.15 -1.05 -5.51
CA GLU A 150 6.90 -1.08 -4.25
C GLU A 150 8.24 -1.80 -4.41
N VAL A 151 8.25 -2.98 -5.04
CA VAL A 151 9.49 -3.72 -5.31
C VAL A 151 10.48 -2.85 -6.09
N LEU A 152 10.01 -2.13 -7.13
CA LEU A 152 10.82 -1.18 -7.87
C LEU A 152 11.36 -0.06 -6.95
N TYR A 153 10.50 0.55 -6.14
CA TYR A 153 10.90 1.64 -5.23
C TYR A 153 11.90 1.20 -4.18
N ALA A 154 11.67 0.06 -3.54
CA ALA A 154 12.55 -0.52 -2.53
C ALA A 154 13.89 -0.92 -3.14
N THR A 155 13.91 -1.46 -4.36
CA THR A 155 15.15 -1.82 -5.09
C THR A 155 15.97 -0.58 -5.43
N LEU A 156 15.33 0.45 -6.01
CA LEU A 156 16.01 1.70 -6.32
C LEU A 156 16.53 2.40 -5.05
N PHE A 157 15.77 2.36 -3.97
CA PHE A 157 16.20 2.90 -2.69
C PHE A 157 17.38 2.13 -2.12
N PHE A 158 17.33 0.80 -2.14
CA PHE A 158 18.40 -0.08 -1.67
C PHE A 158 19.73 0.22 -2.36
N GLN A 159 19.70 0.39 -3.69
CA GLN A 159 20.87 0.75 -4.48
C GLN A 159 21.40 2.14 -4.10
N ALA A 160 20.52 3.11 -3.80
CA ALA A 160 20.92 4.48 -3.51
C ALA A 160 21.46 4.70 -2.07
N VAL A 161 21.11 3.83 -1.12
CA VAL A 161 21.54 3.95 0.28
C VAL A 161 22.78 3.14 0.61
N GLU A 162 23.26 2.27 -0.28
CA GLU A 162 24.57 1.57 -0.15
C GLU A 162 24.80 0.89 1.21
N GLY A 163 23.73 0.38 1.85
CA GLY A 163 23.80 -0.28 3.15
C GLY A 163 23.63 0.62 4.38
N HIS A 164 23.50 1.94 4.21
CA HIS A 164 23.27 2.91 5.30
C HIS A 164 21.81 2.92 5.84
N THR A 165 21.24 1.75 6.08
CA THR A 165 19.84 1.58 6.56
C THR A 165 19.75 1.09 8.00
N THR A 166 20.86 0.57 8.54
CA THR A 166 20.95 0.00 9.90
C THR A 166 21.68 0.93 10.87
N GLY A 167 21.43 0.74 12.17
CA GLY A 167 22.09 1.51 13.23
C GLY A 167 21.36 2.80 13.63
N GLU A 168 22.01 3.62 14.46
CA GLU A 168 21.41 4.84 15.02
C GLU A 168 21.09 5.90 13.96
N GLU A 169 21.92 5.99 12.94
CA GLU A 169 21.82 6.97 11.84
C GLU A 169 21.20 6.38 10.55
N GLY A 170 20.46 5.27 10.66
CA GLY A 170 19.84 4.61 9.51
C GLY A 170 18.98 5.56 8.66
N ILE A 171 19.23 5.59 7.35
CA ILE A 171 18.46 6.35 6.37
C ILE A 171 17.30 5.51 5.89
N TRP A 172 16.07 5.99 6.09
CA TRP A 172 14.84 5.27 5.76
C TRP A 172 13.99 6.00 4.72
N PHE A 173 14.23 7.30 4.53
CA PHE A 173 13.46 8.13 3.60
C PHE A 173 14.35 8.77 2.53
N ALA A 174 13.78 8.91 1.33
CA ALA A 174 14.44 9.56 0.21
C ALA A 174 14.23 11.07 0.30
N ASP A 175 15.27 11.79 0.71
CA ASP A 175 15.29 13.25 0.81
C ASP A 175 15.29 13.90 -0.59
N GLU A 176 14.50 14.95 -0.78
CA GLU A 176 14.41 15.67 -2.05
C GLU A 176 15.66 16.52 -2.36
N GLU A 177 16.36 16.96 -1.31
CA GLU A 177 17.55 17.81 -1.43
C GLU A 177 18.78 17.02 -1.92
N GLN A 178 18.77 15.70 -1.78
CA GLN A 178 19.91 14.86 -2.16
C GLN A 178 19.83 14.42 -3.63
N ALA A 179 20.88 14.71 -4.40
CA ALA A 179 20.95 14.44 -5.83
C ALA A 179 20.63 12.97 -6.20
N ARG A 180 21.08 12.02 -5.37
CA ARG A 180 20.84 10.57 -5.55
C ARG A 180 19.36 10.18 -5.57
N PHE A 181 18.50 10.94 -4.90
CA PHE A 181 17.08 10.61 -4.78
C PHE A 181 16.18 11.34 -5.80
N ARG A 182 16.68 12.34 -6.52
CA ARG A 182 15.88 13.11 -7.49
C ARG A 182 15.25 12.23 -8.57
N ARG A 183 16.01 11.29 -9.14
CA ARG A 183 15.50 10.34 -10.15
C ARG A 183 14.43 9.42 -9.54
N ILE A 184 14.66 8.94 -8.33
CA ILE A 184 13.75 8.04 -7.60
C ILE A 184 12.43 8.77 -7.30
N ASN A 185 12.49 10.02 -6.85
CA ASN A 185 11.30 10.85 -6.55
C ASN A 185 10.48 11.14 -7.81
N ARG A 186 11.13 11.40 -8.97
CA ARG A 186 10.43 11.58 -10.25
C ARG A 186 9.71 10.31 -10.70
N ILE A 187 10.38 9.16 -10.62
CA ILE A 187 9.76 7.86 -10.92
C ILE A 187 8.60 7.59 -9.97
N THR A 188 8.79 7.91 -8.67
CA THR A 188 7.76 7.75 -7.64
C THR A 188 6.51 8.55 -8.00
N LEU A 189 6.69 9.84 -8.33
CA LEU A 189 5.58 10.70 -8.73
C LEU A 189 4.87 10.16 -9.99
N ALA A 190 5.63 9.73 -11.00
CA ALA A 190 5.09 9.24 -12.25
C ALA A 190 4.21 7.99 -12.09
N CYS A 191 4.55 7.05 -11.20
CA CYS A 191 3.66 5.91 -10.94
C CYS A 191 2.55 6.23 -9.93
N ASN A 192 2.76 7.15 -8.97
CA ASN A 192 1.72 7.54 -8.02
C ASN A 192 0.49 8.11 -8.73
N ILE A 193 0.67 8.95 -9.76
CA ILE A 193 -0.44 9.60 -10.47
C ILE A 193 -1.49 8.58 -10.99
N PRO A 194 -1.13 7.59 -11.83
CA PRO A 194 -2.10 6.61 -12.31
C PRO A 194 -2.64 5.69 -11.20
N LEU A 195 -1.85 5.38 -10.17
CA LEU A 195 -2.32 4.59 -9.02
C LEU A 195 -3.41 5.32 -8.23
N TYR A 196 -3.19 6.59 -7.90
CA TYR A 196 -4.19 7.41 -7.22
C TYR A 196 -5.45 7.63 -8.07
N ALA A 197 -5.30 7.87 -9.37
CA ALA A 197 -6.43 8.00 -10.28
C ALA A 197 -7.28 6.72 -10.31
N SER A 198 -6.63 5.55 -10.41
CA SER A 198 -7.29 4.24 -10.40
C SER A 198 -7.98 3.96 -9.07
N LEU A 199 -7.30 4.22 -7.94
CA LEU A 199 -7.87 4.06 -6.61
C LEU A 199 -9.07 4.98 -6.39
N GLY A 200 -8.96 6.25 -6.79
CA GLY A 200 -10.05 7.22 -6.72
C GLY A 200 -11.26 6.77 -7.53
N GLY A 201 -11.06 6.26 -8.74
CA GLY A 201 -12.13 5.69 -9.56
C GLY A 201 -12.82 4.48 -8.90
N LEU A 202 -12.04 3.55 -8.32
CA LEU A 202 -12.58 2.40 -7.61
C LEU A 202 -13.38 2.81 -6.37
N ILE A 203 -12.88 3.77 -5.58
CA ILE A 203 -13.59 4.30 -4.42
C ILE A 203 -14.88 4.99 -4.85
N ALA A 204 -14.85 5.83 -5.89
CA ALA A 204 -16.03 6.51 -6.39
C ALA A 204 -17.12 5.50 -6.80
N MET A 205 -16.77 4.46 -7.56
CA MET A 205 -17.70 3.38 -7.91
C MET A 205 -18.23 2.63 -6.67
N ALA A 206 -17.38 2.37 -5.68
CA ALA A 206 -17.79 1.70 -4.44
C ALA A 206 -18.80 2.53 -3.61
N LEU A 207 -18.66 3.86 -3.65
CA LEU A 207 -19.56 4.81 -3.03
C LEU A 207 -20.86 5.01 -3.84
N GLY A 208 -20.89 4.61 -5.11
CA GLY A 208 -22.00 4.83 -6.04
C GLY A 208 -21.89 6.09 -6.88
N LEU A 209 -20.72 6.71 -6.89
CA LEU A 209 -20.38 7.86 -7.71
C LEU A 209 -19.72 7.34 -8.99
N GLY A 210 -20.52 6.91 -9.97
CA GLY A 210 -19.96 6.43 -11.25
C GLY A 210 -20.63 5.19 -11.84
N ALA A 211 -21.94 5.24 -12.03
CA ALA A 211 -22.71 4.71 -13.16
C ALA A 211 -24.21 5.00 -12.89
N PRO A 212 -25.04 5.26 -13.93
CA PRO A 212 -26.48 5.47 -13.79
C PRO A 212 -27.23 4.28 -13.20
#